data_AF-A0AA87ZSZ6-F1
#
_entry.id   AF-A0AA87ZSZ6-F1
#
_cell.length_a   1.000
_cell.length_b   1.000
_cell.length_c   1.000
_cell.angle_alpha   90.00
_cell.angle_beta   90.00
_cell.angle_gamma   90.00
#
_symmetry.space_group_name_H-M   'P 1'
#
loop_
_entity.id
_entity.type
_entity.pdbx_description
1 polymer ?
#
loop_
_entity_poly.entity_id
_entity_poly.type
_entity_poly.pdbx_seq_one_letter_code
_entity_poly.pdbx_strand_id
1 'polypeptide(L)'
;MNTTILGKPYLGLAGCIEHVWQDTIVYLDNNDPILIGRAYGRVSRHLLHEELLRRCVESGVSFLNLRVESIDEGANGQSLIVCEQDIVVPCRLATVASGAASGKLLQYEVGGPKVSVQTAYGLEVEVGI
;
A
#
# COMPACT_ATOMS: atom_id res chain seq x y z
N MET A 1 25.43 21.01 -9.91
CA MET A 1 24.02 21.27 -10.28
C MET A 1 23.19 20.28 -9.49
N ASN A 2 22.41 20.79 -8.53
CA ASN A 2 21.59 19.99 -7.63
C ASN A 2 20.37 19.48 -8.37
N THR A 3 20.33 18.19 -8.70
CA THR A 3 19.10 17.53 -9.14
C THR A 3 18.24 17.32 -7.91
N THR A 4 17.53 18.37 -7.50
CA THR A 4 16.34 18.25 -6.67
C THR A 4 15.45 17.22 -7.37
N ILE A 5 15.20 16.08 -6.72
CA ILE A 5 14.11 15.20 -7.10
C ILE A 5 12.87 16.09 -7.09
N LEU A 6 12.41 16.48 -8.29
CA LEU A 6 11.21 17.28 -8.49
C LEU A 6 10.04 16.45 -7.99
N GLY A 7 9.66 16.74 -6.75
CA GLY A 7 8.68 15.99 -6.00
C GLY A 7 9.08 16.12 -4.54
N LYS A 8 8.48 17.08 -3.82
CA LYS A 8 8.45 17.01 -2.36
C LYS A 8 8.13 15.56 -1.99
N PRO A 9 8.86 14.89 -1.09
CA PRO A 9 8.46 13.55 -0.66
C PRO A 9 7.16 13.74 0.12
N TYR A 10 6.01 13.65 -0.56
CA TYR A 10 4.68 13.96 -0.01
C TYR A 10 4.34 13.12 1.22
N LEU A 11 5.05 12.01 1.42
CA LEU A 11 4.91 11.08 2.55
C LEU A 11 6.09 11.13 3.54
N GLY A 12 7.15 11.90 3.28
CA GLY A 12 8.32 11.98 4.14
C GLY A 12 9.08 10.67 4.30
N LEU A 13 9.12 9.81 3.28
CA LEU A 13 9.73 8.47 3.31
C LEU A 13 11.11 8.40 2.64
N ALA A 14 11.77 9.55 2.43
CA ALA A 14 13.06 9.62 1.75
C ALA A 14 14.14 8.78 2.47
N GLY A 15 14.08 8.69 3.81
CA GLY A 15 15.00 7.86 4.60
C GLY A 15 14.85 6.35 4.39
N CYS A 16 13.79 5.91 3.70
CA CYS A 16 13.58 4.50 3.36
C CYS A 16 14.20 4.10 2.01
N ILE A 17 14.76 5.05 1.25
CA ILE A 17 15.38 4.77 -0.06
C ILE A 17 16.75 4.11 0.15
N GLU A 18 16.91 2.91 -0.39
CA GLU A 18 18.14 2.12 -0.30
C GLU A 18 19.09 2.41 -1.47
N HIS A 19 18.53 2.66 -2.65
CA HIS A 19 19.30 2.88 -3.86
C HIS A 19 18.54 3.79 -4.82
N VAL A 20 19.28 4.60 -5.59
CA VAL A 20 18.72 5.47 -6.63
C VAL A 20 19.50 5.26 -7.93
N TRP A 21 18.80 4.85 -8.98
CA TRP A 21 19.30 4.93 -10.35
C TRP A 21 18.95 6.32 -10.91
N GLN A 22 19.90 6.92 -11.63
CA GLN A 22 19.71 8.26 -12.21
C GLN A 22 18.69 8.26 -13.36
N ASP A 23 18.51 7.12 -14.02
CA ASP A 23 17.54 6.96 -15.09
C ASP A 23 16.95 5.54 -15.11
N THR A 24 15.81 5.39 -15.78
CA THR A 24 15.03 4.15 -15.89
C THR A 24 14.88 3.75 -17.35
N ILE A 25 15.08 2.46 -17.63
CA ILE A 25 14.82 1.87 -18.94
C ILE A 25 13.55 1.01 -18.84
N VAL A 26 12.64 1.15 -19.79
CA VAL A 26 11.46 0.30 -19.95
C VAL A 26 11.55 -0.42 -21.29
N TYR A 27 11.24 -1.72 -21.26
CA TYR A 27 11.07 -2.55 -22.44
C TYR A 27 9.59 -2.94 -22.52
N LEU A 28 8.90 -2.51 -23.58
CA LEU A 28 7.47 -2.81 -23.79
C LEU A 28 7.27 -3.92 -24.85
N ASP A 29 8.16 -3.98 -25.84
CA ASP A 29 8.22 -4.97 -26.93
C ASP A 29 9.68 -5.21 -27.35
N ASN A 30 9.89 -5.92 -28.48
CA ASN A 30 11.06 -6.13 -29.37
C ASN A 30 12.50 -5.75 -28.92
N ASN A 31 12.80 -5.75 -27.63
CA ASN A 31 14.07 -5.35 -27.02
C ASN A 31 14.51 -3.89 -27.26
N ASP A 32 13.68 -3.00 -27.81
CA ASP A 32 14.03 -1.59 -27.96
C ASP A 32 13.87 -0.85 -26.61
N PRO A 33 14.96 -0.30 -26.04
CA PRO A 33 14.90 0.36 -24.73
C PRO A 33 14.30 1.75 -24.84
N ILE A 34 13.30 2.04 -24.00
CA ILE A 34 12.75 3.39 -23.80
C ILE A 34 13.34 3.97 -22.52
N LEU A 35 14.08 5.08 -22.63
CA LEU A 35 14.54 5.84 -21.47
C LEU A 35 13.39 6.72 -20.96
N ILE A 36 13.09 6.63 -19.67
CA ILE A 36 12.03 7.42 -19.04
C ILE A 36 12.51 8.83 -18.69
N GLY A 37 13.83 9.05 -18.58
CA GLY A 37 14.42 10.36 -18.30
C GLY A 37 14.26 10.81 -16.86
N ARG A 38 14.07 9.87 -15.92
CA ARG A 38 13.90 10.17 -14.48
C ARG A 38 14.49 9.11 -13.57
N ALA A 39 14.95 9.57 -12.42
CA ALA A 39 15.51 8.72 -11.38
C ALA A 39 14.48 7.75 -10.81
N TYR A 40 14.93 6.53 -10.50
CA TYR A 40 14.13 5.50 -9.85
C TYR A 40 14.77 5.10 -8.53
N GLY A 41 13.96 5.06 -7.47
CA GLY A 41 14.42 4.68 -6.13
C GLY A 41 13.98 3.29 -5.76
N ARG A 42 14.90 2.42 -5.34
CA ARG A 42 14.56 1.21 -4.60
C ARG A 42 14.29 1.57 -3.14
N VAL A 43 13.11 1.23 -2.66
CA VAL A 43 12.76 1.36 -1.24
C VAL A 43 13.22 0.11 -0.49
N SER A 44 13.90 0.29 0.64
CA SER A 44 14.17 -0.80 1.58
C SER A 44 12.86 -1.20 2.26
N ARG A 45 12.44 -2.45 2.04
CA ARG A 45 11.26 -3.02 2.70
C ARG A 45 11.37 -2.94 4.22
N HIS A 46 12.58 -3.16 4.75
CA HIS A 46 12.83 -3.16 6.19
C HIS A 46 12.67 -1.75 6.78
N LEU A 47 13.36 -0.75 6.21
CA LEU A 47 13.29 0.63 6.68
C LEU A 47 11.88 1.20 6.54
N LEU A 48 11.19 0.89 5.43
CA LEU A 48 9.82 1.31 5.22
C LEU A 48 8.89 0.73 6.30
N HIS A 49 9.00 -0.57 6.57
CA HIS A 49 8.17 -1.23 7.57
C HIS A 49 8.40 -0.67 8.98
N GLU A 50 9.67 -0.48 9.36
CA GLU A 50 10.03 0.10 10.65
C GLU A 50 9.51 1.54 10.80
N GLU A 51 9.72 2.39 9.79
CA GLU A 51 9.30 3.79 9.84
C GLU A 51 7.77 3.93 9.90
N LEU A 52 7.04 3.12 9.14
CA LEU A 52 5.57 3.14 9.17
C LEU A 52 5.03 2.67 10.54
N LEU A 53 5.57 1.58 11.09
CA LEU A 53 5.15 1.10 12.41
C LEU A 53 5.48 2.11 13.51
N ARG A 54 6.68 2.70 13.48
CA ARG A 54 7.08 3.75 14.42
C ARG A 54 6.08 4.90 14.42
N ARG A 55 5.72 5.42 13.23
CA ARG A 55 4.72 6.50 13.09
C ARG A 55 3.34 6.13 13.60
N CYS A 56 2.89 4.89 13.38
CA CYS A 56 1.62 4.41 13.92
C CYS A 56 1.63 4.44 15.46
N VAL A 57 2.69 3.91 16.08
CA VAL A 57 2.84 3.90 17.54
C VAL A 57 2.88 5.33 18.10
N GLU A 58 3.67 6.22 17.49
CA GLU A 58 3.76 7.63 17.91
C GLU A 58 2.43 8.38 17.76
N SER A 59 1.57 7.94 16.84
CA SER A 59 0.23 8.47 16.65
C SER A 59 -0.83 7.83 17.56
N GLY A 60 -0.45 6.89 18.42
CA GLY A 60 -1.36 6.22 19.36
C GLY A 60 -2.20 5.09 18.75
N VAL A 61 -1.77 4.50 17.63
CA VAL A 61 -2.46 3.35 17.03
C VAL A 61 -2.25 2.10 17.89
N SER A 62 -3.34 1.43 18.26
CA SER A 62 -3.32 0.14 18.94
C SER A 62 -3.18 -1.01 17.95
N PHE A 63 -2.39 -2.01 18.31
CA PHE A 63 -2.16 -3.21 17.50
C PHE A 63 -2.71 -4.45 18.19
N LEU A 64 -3.36 -5.31 17.40
CA LEU A 64 -3.85 -6.61 17.84
C LEU A 64 -3.26 -7.68 16.92
N ASN A 65 -2.45 -8.58 17.48
CA ASN A 65 -1.83 -9.66 16.74
C ASN A 65 -2.75 -10.89 16.73
N LEU A 66 -3.84 -10.80 15.97
CA LEU A 66 -4.77 -11.90 15.76
C LEU A 66 -5.09 -12.04 14.27
N ARG A 67 -5.36 -13.27 13.84
CA ARG A 67 -5.93 -13.50 12.51
C ARG A 67 -7.39 -13.06 12.46
N VAL A 68 -7.76 -12.32 11.41
CA VAL A 68 -9.16 -12.05 11.07
C VAL A 68 -9.72 -13.22 10.25
N GLU A 69 -10.85 -13.77 10.67
CA GLU A 69 -11.56 -14.88 10.01
C GLU A 69 -12.71 -14.37 9.12
N SER A 70 -13.47 -13.37 9.57
CA SER A 70 -14.53 -12.73 8.76
C SER A 70 -14.76 -11.26 9.11
N ILE A 71 -15.49 -10.56 8.24
CA ILE A 71 -15.98 -9.20 8.46
C ILE A 71 -17.48 -9.25 8.25
N ASP A 72 -18.21 -9.07 9.33
CA ASP A 72 -19.66 -9.22 9.33
C ASP A 72 -20.34 -7.84 9.41
N GLU A 73 -21.46 -7.69 8.71
CA GLU A 73 -22.30 -6.49 8.81
C GLU A 73 -23.12 -6.55 10.11
N GLY A 74 -22.83 -5.63 11.03
CA GLY A 74 -23.58 -5.46 12.27
C GLY A 74 -24.83 -4.60 12.08
N ALA A 75 -25.62 -4.47 13.15
CA ALA A 75 -26.76 -3.57 13.16
C ALA A 75 -26.31 -2.10 13.06
N ASN A 76 -27.18 -1.24 12.52
CA ASN A 76 -27.02 0.22 12.51
C ASN A 76 -25.74 0.74 11.82
N GLY A 77 -25.26 0.05 10.77
CA GLY A 77 -24.11 0.49 9.99
C GLY A 77 -22.76 0.32 10.71
N GLN A 78 -22.70 -0.57 11.69
CA GLN A 78 -21.44 -1.03 12.28
C GLN A 78 -20.94 -2.27 11.54
N SER A 79 -19.63 -2.45 11.49
CA SER A 79 -18.98 -3.69 11.05
C SER A 79 -18.41 -4.41 12.27
N LEU A 80 -18.42 -5.73 12.23
CA LEU A 80 -17.83 -6.59 13.26
C LEU A 80 -16.66 -7.36 12.65
N ILE A 81 -15.46 -7.13 13.16
CA ILE A 81 -14.28 -7.89 12.76
C ILE A 81 -14.20 -9.13 13.65
N VAL A 82 -14.42 -10.30 13.06
CA VAL A 82 -14.33 -11.58 13.77
C VAL A 82 -12.91 -12.10 13.62
N CYS A 83 -12.22 -12.24 14.74
CA CYS A 83 -10.86 -12.77 14.81
C CYS A 83 -10.87 -14.21 15.33
N GLU A 84 -9.72 -14.87 15.26
CA GLU A 84 -9.49 -16.13 15.97
C GLU A 84 -9.79 -16.01 17.47
N GLN A 85 -10.02 -17.14 18.12
CA GLN A 85 -10.35 -17.22 19.56
C GLN A 85 -11.66 -16.49 19.95
N ASP A 86 -12.60 -16.38 19.01
CA ASP A 86 -13.92 -15.75 19.20
C ASP A 86 -13.84 -14.27 19.65
N ILE A 87 -12.74 -13.59 19.35
CA ILE A 87 -12.56 -12.17 19.64
C ILE A 87 -13.24 -11.33 18.56
N VAL A 88 -14.10 -10.39 18.97
CA VAL A 88 -14.85 -9.52 18.06
C VAL A 88 -14.49 -8.06 18.29
N VAL A 89 -14.10 -7.35 17.23
CA VAL A 89 -13.80 -5.91 17.27
C VAL A 89 -14.88 -5.13 16.50
N PRO A 90 -15.75 -4.36 17.18
CA PRO A 90 -16.72 -3.52 16.50
C PRO A 90 -16.06 -2.26 15.94
N CYS A 91 -16.43 -1.88 14.72
CA CYS A 91 -15.97 -0.66 14.08
C CYS A 91 -17.05 -0.02 13.19
N ARG A 92 -16.80 1.20 12.73
CA ARG A 92 -17.66 1.91 11.76
C ARG A 92 -17.13 1.86 10.34
N LEU A 93 -15.84 1.57 10.19
CA LEU A 93 -15.13 1.48 8.93
C LEU A 93 -14.01 0.47 9.09
N ALA A 94 -13.95 -0.48 8.18
CA ALA A 94 -12.88 -1.45 8.08
C ALA A 94 -12.12 -1.22 6.76
N THR A 95 -10.80 -1.19 6.82
CA THR A 95 -9.94 -1.19 5.62
C THR A 95 -9.21 -2.52 5.55
N VAL A 96 -9.47 -3.29 4.50
CA VAL A 96 -8.80 -4.58 4.28
C VAL A 96 -7.49 -4.35 3.54
N ALA A 97 -6.37 -4.50 4.25
CA ALA A 97 -5.01 -4.38 3.72
C ALA A 97 -4.23 -5.70 3.84
N SER A 98 -4.90 -6.85 3.73
CA SER A 98 -4.32 -8.19 3.93
C SER A 98 -3.60 -8.76 2.69
N GLY A 99 -3.36 -7.93 1.67
CA GLY A 99 -2.70 -8.33 0.43
C GLY A 99 -3.46 -9.44 -0.28
N ALA A 100 -2.74 -10.47 -0.75
CA ALA A 100 -3.32 -11.60 -1.49
C ALA A 100 -4.40 -12.38 -0.70
N ALA A 101 -4.45 -12.25 0.63
CA ALA A 101 -5.46 -12.88 1.47
C ALA A 101 -6.83 -12.15 1.45
N SER A 102 -6.92 -10.97 0.83
CA SER A 102 -8.14 -10.13 0.85
C SER A 102 -9.37 -10.84 0.27
N GLY A 103 -9.19 -11.74 -0.70
CA GLY A 103 -10.29 -12.50 -1.30
C GLY A 103 -11.01 -13.47 -0.35
N LYS A 104 -10.45 -13.73 0.84
CA LYS A 104 -11.14 -14.48 1.90
C LYS A 104 -12.09 -13.61 2.72
N LEU A 105 -11.87 -12.30 2.73
CA LEU A 105 -12.58 -11.33 3.56
C LEU A 105 -13.54 -10.46 2.73
N LEU A 106 -13.37 -10.43 1.41
CA LEU A 106 -14.12 -9.60 0.49
C LEU A 106 -14.84 -10.46 -0.55
N GLN A 107 -16.10 -10.12 -0.81
CA GLN A 107 -16.84 -10.63 -1.95
C GLN A 107 -16.88 -9.55 -3.03
N TYR A 108 -16.22 -9.79 -4.15
CA TYR A 108 -16.32 -8.95 -5.34
C TYR A 108 -17.64 -9.20 -6.08
N GLU A 109 -18.05 -8.27 -6.93
CA GLU A 109 -19.24 -8.43 -7.78
C GLU A 109 -19.21 -9.75 -8.57
N VAL A 110 -20.41 -10.28 -8.85
CA VAL A 110 -20.59 -11.58 -9.50
C VAL A 110 -19.94 -11.58 -10.89
N GLY A 111 -18.98 -12.48 -11.09
CA GLY A 111 -18.19 -12.59 -12.33
C GLY A 111 -16.78 -11.98 -12.25
N GLY A 112 -16.45 -11.29 -11.15
CA GLY A 112 -15.11 -10.75 -10.90
C GLY A 112 -14.06 -11.81 -10.48
N PRO A 113 -12.76 -11.49 -10.59
CA PRO A 113 -11.70 -12.38 -10.12
C PRO A 113 -11.79 -12.65 -8.62
N LYS A 114 -11.60 -13.91 -8.19
CA LYS A 114 -11.55 -14.29 -6.77
C LYS A 114 -10.28 -13.83 -6.03
N VAL A 115 -9.37 -13.16 -6.73
CA VAL A 115 -8.06 -12.77 -6.21
C VAL A 115 -7.89 -11.26 -6.34
N SER A 116 -7.36 -10.64 -5.28
CA SER A 116 -6.91 -9.26 -5.33
C SER A 116 -5.62 -9.19 -6.14
N VAL A 117 -5.61 -8.41 -7.22
CA VAL A 117 -4.41 -8.14 -8.01
C VAL A 117 -3.85 -6.78 -7.57
N GLN A 118 -2.55 -6.71 -7.33
CA GLN A 118 -1.86 -5.45 -7.10
C GLN A 118 -1.14 -5.05 -8.39
N THR A 119 -1.57 -3.94 -8.99
CA THR A 119 -0.82 -3.30 -10.08
C THR A 119 -0.23 -2.01 -9.55
N ALA A 120 1.07 -1.81 -9.73
CA ALA A 120 1.72 -0.55 -9.43
C ALA A 120 1.83 0.28 -10.71
N TYR A 121 1.35 1.53 -10.66
CA TYR A 121 1.51 2.51 -11.74
C TYR A 121 2.36 3.67 -11.22
N GLY A 122 3.30 4.13 -12.04
CA GLY A 122 4.02 5.39 -11.80
C GLY A 122 3.33 6.50 -12.58
N LEU A 123 2.64 7.41 -11.90
CA LEU A 123 1.96 8.55 -12.52
C LEU A 123 2.83 9.80 -12.35
N GLU A 124 3.06 10.51 -13.45
CA GLU A 124 3.52 11.90 -13.42
C GLU A 124 2.29 12.80 -13.51
N VAL A 125 2.11 13.69 -12.55
CA VAL A 125 0.94 14.57 -12.48
C VAL A 125 1.44 16.00 -12.46
N GLU A 126 1.05 16.78 -13.47
CA GLU A 126 1.18 18.22 -13.46
C GLU A 126 -0.08 18.82 -12.83
N VAL A 127 0.10 19.64 -11.79
CA VAL A 127 -1.01 20.36 -11.15
C VAL A 127 -1.01 21.78 -11.69
N GLY A 128 -1.91 22.06 -12.63
CA GLY A 128 -2.18 23.42 -13.10
C GLY A 128 -2.89 24.24 -12.03
N ILE A 129 -2.46 25.49 -11.85
CA ILE A 129 -3.14 26.51 -11.04
C ILE A 129 -3.89 27.45 -12.00
#